data_AF-A0A9P5M5Y0-F1
#
_entry.id   AF-A0A9P5M5Y0-F1
#
_cell.length_a   1.000
_cell.length_b   1.000
_cell.length_c   1.000
_cell.angle_alpha   90.00
_cell.angle_beta   90.00
_cell.angle_gamma   90.00
#
_symmetry.space_group_name_H-M   'P 1'
#
loop_
_entity.id
_entity.type
_entity.pdbx_description
1 polymer ?
#
loop_
_entity_poly.entity_id
_entity_poly.type
_entity_poly.pdbx_seq_one_letter_code
_entity_poly.pdbx_strand_id
1 'polypeptide(L)'
;LVPQSGSLRIFATSRPLPDIERALWRSHNKTATHRLQLGEQPDHQTTLRSYVHLKLHGKDFEDSDWSPSFKEGVASTLFNKSQSMFLWVKLQVKRLEGSTQTEASEILLDLPVDVAATYTRILSEVDKQRQYTVRAVLECIIAANFDGHSLSPLQIQEILRFNLRPTQNRPKSLFVGLDHQKAGAQATLPERNVDISKYLPSALLHLKENGGIQFIHFTVQEYLLSPPQSEDDPRHHFGTSLKDATSTYLLVLLSALDTMNAGSVPALTRYADQSWYIHTPSALAQDASTNALEHFLNPNSQSFH
;
A
#
# COMPACT_ATOMS: atom_id res chain seq x y z
N LEU A 1 7.05 14.36 -46.36
CA LEU A 1 6.02 14.56 -45.32
C LEU A 1 6.68 15.32 -44.18
N VAL A 2 6.41 16.62 -44.06
CA VAL A 2 6.85 17.43 -42.91
C VAL A 2 5.97 17.02 -41.73
N PRO A 3 6.51 16.70 -40.54
CA PRO A 3 5.67 16.45 -39.38
C PRO A 3 4.94 17.75 -39.03
N GLN A 4 3.61 17.75 -39.10
CA GLN A 4 2.82 18.83 -38.51
C GLN A 4 3.13 18.84 -37.00
N SER A 5 3.66 19.96 -36.51
CA SER A 5 3.88 20.16 -35.08
C SER A 5 2.52 20.14 -34.37
N GLY A 6 2.21 19.04 -33.70
CA GLY A 6 1.01 18.93 -32.87
C GLY A 6 1.09 19.88 -31.68
N SER A 7 -0.02 20.55 -31.36
CA SER A 7 -0.13 21.32 -30.12
C SER A 7 -0.42 20.36 -28.96
N LEU A 8 0.57 20.10 -28.11
CA LEU A 8 0.40 19.31 -26.89
C LEU A 8 -0.18 20.20 -25.79
N ARG A 9 -1.32 19.81 -25.22
CA ARG A 9 -1.90 20.44 -24.02
C ARG A 9 -1.77 19.47 -22.86
N ILE A 10 -1.11 19.89 -21.79
CA ILE A 10 -0.86 19.08 -20.60
C ILE A 10 -1.79 19.56 -19.49
N PHE A 11 -2.54 18.64 -18.91
CA PHE A 11 -3.23 18.85 -17.63
C PHE A 11 -2.45 18.09 -16.56
N ALA A 12 -2.07 18.78 -15.50
CA ALA A 12 -1.34 18.20 -14.37
C ALA A 12 -2.04 18.57 -13.06
N THR A 13 -2.03 17.63 -12.11
CA THR A 13 -2.52 17.86 -10.76
C THR A 13 -1.36 17.76 -9.78
N SER A 14 -1.37 18.57 -8.74
CA SER A 14 -0.35 18.56 -7.70
C SER A 14 -0.92 19.05 -6.38
N ARG A 15 -0.25 18.69 -5.27
CA ARG A 15 -0.43 19.39 -4.00
C ARG A 15 0.16 20.81 -4.13
N PRO A 16 -0.33 21.80 -3.36
CA PRO A 16 0.22 23.15 -3.33
C PRO A 16 1.56 23.19 -2.57
N LEU A 17 2.56 22.44 -3.06
CA LEU A 17 3.89 22.40 -2.47
C LEU A 17 4.74 23.57 -3.02
N PRO A 18 5.53 24.26 -2.17
CA PRO A 18 6.25 25.47 -2.57
C PRO A 18 7.23 25.27 -3.74
N ASP A 19 7.82 24.09 -3.85
CA ASP A 19 8.75 23.69 -4.91
C ASP A 19 8.03 23.48 -6.26
N ILE A 20 6.89 22.78 -6.25
CA ILE A 20 6.03 22.60 -7.43
C ILE A 20 5.49 23.95 -7.90
N GLU A 21 5.02 24.79 -6.96
CA GLU A 21 4.56 26.13 -7.30
C GLU A 21 5.69 26.97 -7.91
N ARG A 22 6.91 26.87 -7.38
CA ARG A 22 8.07 27.57 -7.93
C ARG A 22 8.39 27.08 -9.35
N ALA A 23 8.38 25.76 -9.57
CA ALA A 23 8.70 25.16 -10.87
C ALA A 23 7.65 25.52 -11.94
N LEU A 24 6.36 25.44 -11.62
CA LEU A 24 5.28 25.67 -12.59
C LEU A 24 5.01 27.16 -12.85
N TRP A 25 5.15 28.01 -11.83
CA TRP A 25 4.70 29.40 -11.88
C TRP A 25 5.81 30.46 -11.84
N ARG A 26 6.93 30.19 -11.13
CA ARG A 26 8.00 31.18 -10.91
C ARG A 26 9.23 30.95 -11.82
N SER A 27 9.22 29.88 -12.61
CA SER A 27 10.19 29.66 -13.69
C SER A 27 10.10 30.79 -14.72
N HIS A 28 11.26 31.25 -15.22
CA HIS A 28 11.34 32.26 -16.29
C HIS A 28 10.63 31.80 -17.58
N ASN A 29 10.48 30.48 -17.76
CA ASN A 29 9.65 29.87 -18.78
C ASN A 29 8.32 29.47 -18.13
N LYS A 30 7.28 30.33 -18.26
CA LYS A 30 5.91 30.07 -17.79
C LYS A 30 5.42 28.73 -18.35
N THR A 31 5.61 27.66 -17.57
CA THR A 31 5.37 26.29 -18.04
C THR A 31 3.88 25.95 -17.97
N ALA A 32 3.17 26.53 -17.00
CA ALA A 32 1.73 26.43 -16.88
C ALA A 32 1.05 27.76 -17.23
N THR A 33 -0.08 27.66 -17.92
CA THR A 33 -0.86 28.82 -18.40
C THR A 33 -2.13 29.07 -17.58
N HIS A 34 -2.64 28.05 -16.89
CA HIS A 34 -3.90 28.10 -16.14
C HIS A 34 -3.78 27.33 -14.82
N ARG A 35 -4.32 27.88 -13.73
CA ARG A 35 -4.38 27.25 -12.41
C ARG A 35 -5.84 27.04 -12.00
N LEU A 36 -6.17 25.83 -11.57
CA LEU A 36 -7.43 25.51 -10.93
C LEU A 36 -7.17 25.05 -9.49
N GLN A 37 -7.82 25.69 -8.52
CA GLN A 37 -7.71 25.32 -7.11
C GLN A 37 -8.96 24.54 -6.69
N LEU A 38 -8.77 23.27 -6.36
CA LEU A 38 -9.87 22.33 -6.09
C LEU A 38 -10.44 22.42 -4.66
N GLY A 39 -9.68 22.94 -3.69
CA GLY A 39 -9.98 22.80 -2.25
C GLY A 39 -10.97 23.81 -1.64
N GLU A 40 -11.37 24.85 -2.37
CA GLU A 40 -12.15 25.97 -1.81
C GLU A 40 -13.44 26.26 -2.60
N GLN A 41 -13.94 25.28 -3.35
CA GLN A 41 -15.19 25.44 -4.09
C GLN A 41 -16.38 25.14 -3.17
N PRO A 42 -17.41 26.02 -3.11
CA PRO A 42 -18.65 25.78 -2.37
C PRO A 42 -19.30 24.42 -2.72
N ASP A 43 -19.10 23.97 -3.95
CA ASP A 43 -19.58 22.69 -4.47
C ASP A 43 -18.92 21.47 -3.83
N HIS A 44 -17.78 21.60 -3.15
CA HIS A 44 -17.06 20.46 -2.56
C HIS A 44 -17.87 19.79 -1.45
N GLN A 45 -18.51 20.58 -0.58
CA GLN A 45 -19.36 20.06 0.50
C GLN A 45 -20.63 19.39 -0.05
N THR A 46 -21.28 20.03 -1.02
CA THR A 46 -22.44 19.47 -1.72
C THR A 46 -22.06 18.16 -2.42
N THR A 47 -20.91 18.11 -3.09
CA THR A 47 -20.40 16.92 -3.78
C THR A 47 -20.11 15.79 -2.78
N LEU A 48 -19.51 16.10 -1.64
CA LEU A 48 -19.24 15.09 -0.61
C LEU A 48 -20.52 14.51 -0.04
N ARG A 49 -21.52 15.35 0.25
CA ARG A 49 -22.83 14.91 0.72
C ARG A 49 -23.51 14.01 -0.32
N SER A 50 -23.52 14.42 -1.58
CA SER A 50 -24.05 13.61 -2.70
C SER A 50 -23.29 12.29 -2.85
N TYR A 51 -21.97 12.30 -2.67
CA TYR A 51 -21.15 11.08 -2.71
C TYR A 51 -21.52 10.09 -1.60
N VAL A 52 -21.66 10.56 -0.35
CA VAL A 52 -22.07 9.72 0.78
C VAL A 52 -23.45 9.12 0.52
N HIS A 53 -24.42 9.95 0.12
CA HIS A 53 -25.77 9.50 -0.16
C HIS A 53 -25.79 8.48 -1.31
N LEU A 54 -25.07 8.74 -2.41
CA LEU A 54 -24.96 7.80 -3.53
C LEU A 54 -24.39 6.45 -3.07
N LYS A 55 -23.44 6.44 -2.13
CA LYS A 55 -22.86 5.21 -1.60
C LYS A 55 -23.81 4.43 -0.70
N LEU A 56 -24.49 5.08 0.24
CA LEU A 56 -25.40 4.41 1.16
C LEU A 56 -26.71 3.90 0.50
N HIS A 57 -27.05 4.48 -0.65
CA HIS A 57 -28.19 4.05 -1.48
C HIS A 57 -27.76 3.24 -2.71
N GLY A 58 -26.48 2.90 -2.81
CA GLY A 58 -25.94 2.07 -3.89
C GLY A 58 -26.04 0.58 -3.59
N LYS A 59 -25.54 -0.23 -4.53
CA LYS A 59 -25.52 -1.70 -4.46
C LYS A 59 -24.86 -2.25 -3.20
N ASP A 60 -23.83 -1.57 -2.72
CA ASP A 60 -23.06 -1.96 -1.54
C ASP A 60 -23.92 -2.02 -0.24
N PHE A 61 -25.09 -1.36 -0.24
CA PHE A 61 -26.06 -1.30 0.86
C PHE A 61 -27.49 -1.63 0.41
N GLU A 62 -27.67 -2.26 -0.75
CA GLU A 62 -28.99 -2.60 -1.28
C GLU A 62 -29.68 -3.66 -0.42
N ASP A 63 -28.90 -4.67 0.00
CA ASP A 63 -29.36 -5.78 0.85
C ASP A 63 -29.24 -5.49 2.37
N SER A 64 -28.87 -4.26 2.77
CA SER A 64 -28.75 -3.90 4.19
C SER A 64 -30.12 -3.85 4.87
N ASP A 65 -30.19 -4.23 6.14
CA ASP A 65 -31.39 -4.08 7.00
C ASP A 65 -31.69 -2.62 7.42
N TRP A 66 -30.91 -1.66 6.91
CA TRP A 66 -30.96 -0.27 7.33
C TRP A 66 -32.21 0.44 6.82
N SER A 67 -32.94 1.07 7.73
CA SER A 67 -34.04 1.95 7.34
C SER A 67 -33.54 3.19 6.56
N PRO A 68 -34.38 3.80 5.70
CA PRO A 68 -34.02 5.04 5.02
C PRO A 68 -33.64 6.18 5.99
N SER A 69 -34.32 6.27 7.14
CA SER A 69 -34.00 7.27 8.17
C SER A 69 -32.65 6.99 8.83
N PHE A 70 -32.26 5.73 9.00
CA PHE A 70 -30.95 5.37 9.50
C PHE A 70 -29.84 5.72 8.50
N LYS A 71 -30.05 5.44 7.20
CA LYS A 71 -29.12 5.84 6.12
C LYS A 71 -28.87 7.35 6.11
N GLU A 72 -29.91 8.17 6.29
CA GLU A 72 -29.76 9.64 6.40
C GLU A 72 -28.97 10.07 7.66
N GLY A 73 -29.19 9.39 8.78
CA GLY A 73 -28.44 9.62 10.02
C GLY A 73 -26.96 9.27 9.88
N VAL A 74 -26.66 8.14 9.24
CA VAL A 74 -25.29 7.74 8.87
C VAL A 74 -24.67 8.79 7.95
N ALA A 75 -25.38 9.19 6.89
CA ALA A 75 -24.90 10.16 5.92
C ALA A 75 -24.50 11.48 6.59
N SER A 76 -25.38 11.98 7.45
CA SER A 76 -25.14 13.21 8.22
C SER A 76 -23.94 13.09 9.15
N THR A 77 -23.79 11.95 9.82
CA THR A 77 -22.67 11.69 10.74
C THR A 77 -21.34 11.66 9.99
N LEU A 78 -21.26 10.92 8.88
CA LEU A 78 -20.05 10.81 8.06
C LEU A 78 -19.68 12.17 7.45
N PHE A 79 -20.67 12.91 6.94
CA PHE A 79 -20.44 14.24 6.40
C PHE A 79 -19.85 15.18 7.46
N ASN A 80 -20.49 15.29 8.62
CA ASN A 80 -20.06 16.21 9.69
C ASN A 80 -18.66 15.89 10.22
N LYS A 81 -18.29 14.61 10.33
CA LYS A 81 -16.97 14.18 10.83
C LYS A 81 -15.87 14.18 9.77
N SER A 82 -16.22 14.22 8.48
CA SER A 82 -15.24 14.05 7.40
C SER A 82 -14.20 15.17 7.27
N GLN A 83 -14.49 16.38 7.78
CA GLN A 83 -13.68 17.59 7.55
C GLN A 83 -13.28 17.75 6.06
N SER A 84 -14.21 17.48 5.14
CA SER A 84 -14.01 17.55 3.68
C SER A 84 -13.04 16.51 3.08
N MET A 85 -12.69 15.45 3.83
CA MET A 85 -11.80 14.38 3.38
C MET A 85 -12.57 13.21 2.73
N PHE A 86 -12.64 13.20 1.39
CA PHE A 86 -13.27 12.11 0.63
C PHE A 86 -12.69 10.72 0.93
N LEU A 87 -11.37 10.62 1.10
CA LEU A 87 -10.72 9.35 1.41
C LEU A 87 -11.15 8.81 2.77
N TRP A 88 -11.27 9.68 3.77
CA TRP A 88 -11.76 9.30 5.09
C TRP A 88 -13.17 8.73 4.98
N VAL A 89 -14.07 9.43 4.28
CA VAL A 89 -15.45 8.98 4.06
C VAL A 89 -15.47 7.64 3.34
N LYS A 90 -14.70 7.49 2.25
CA LYS A 90 -14.61 6.23 1.49
C LYS A 90 -14.21 5.06 2.39
N LEU A 91 -13.25 5.26 3.30
CA LEU A 91 -12.80 4.24 4.24
C LEU A 91 -13.87 3.91 5.29
N GLN A 92 -14.59 4.92 5.81
CA GLN A 92 -15.67 4.68 6.78
C GLN A 92 -16.87 3.99 6.14
N VAL A 93 -17.25 4.38 4.92
CA VAL A 93 -18.29 3.69 4.13
C VAL A 93 -17.91 2.23 3.93
N LYS A 94 -16.68 1.96 3.49
CA LYS A 94 -16.18 0.57 3.31
C LYS A 94 -16.24 -0.24 4.61
N ARG A 95 -16.03 0.38 5.77
CA ARG A 95 -16.15 -0.30 7.07
C ARG A 95 -17.59 -0.65 7.42
N LEU A 96 -18.55 0.15 6.96
CA LEU A 96 -19.97 -0.05 7.21
C LEU A 96 -20.60 -1.06 6.24
N GLU A 97 -19.95 -1.36 5.11
CA GLU A 97 -20.42 -2.37 4.15
C GLU A 97 -20.63 -3.72 4.83
N GLY A 98 -21.82 -4.31 4.63
CA GLY A 98 -22.19 -5.61 5.20
C GLY A 98 -22.53 -5.61 6.70
N SER A 99 -22.49 -4.46 7.37
CA SER A 99 -22.87 -4.36 8.79
C SER A 99 -24.38 -4.28 8.99
N THR A 100 -24.88 -4.93 10.05
CA THR A 100 -26.26 -4.74 10.54
C THR A 100 -26.46 -3.32 11.06
N GLN A 101 -27.70 -2.86 11.16
CA GLN A 101 -27.98 -1.53 11.72
C GLN A 101 -27.40 -1.34 13.15
N THR A 102 -27.35 -2.40 13.96
CA THR A 102 -26.77 -2.37 15.31
C THR A 102 -25.25 -2.20 15.27
N GLU A 103 -24.55 -3.03 14.49
CA GLU A 103 -23.09 -2.93 14.32
C GLU A 103 -22.69 -1.58 13.72
N ALA A 104 -23.45 -1.08 12.74
CA ALA A 104 -23.24 0.23 12.15
C ALA A 104 -23.33 1.34 13.20
N SER A 105 -24.29 1.26 14.12
CA SER A 105 -24.44 2.23 15.20
C SER A 105 -23.21 2.25 16.11
N GLU A 106 -22.65 1.08 16.44
CA GLU A 106 -21.42 0.98 17.22
C GLU A 106 -20.22 1.56 16.47
N ILE A 107 -20.09 1.26 15.18
CA ILE A 107 -19.03 1.81 14.31
C ILE A 107 -19.10 3.34 14.26
N LEU A 108 -20.31 3.92 14.20
CA LEU A 108 -20.49 5.38 14.14
C LEU A 108 -20.10 6.11 15.44
N LEU A 109 -20.25 5.43 16.59
CA LEU A 109 -19.82 5.97 17.89
C LEU A 109 -18.29 6.05 17.98
N ASP A 110 -17.59 5.04 17.47
CA ASP A 110 -16.12 4.98 17.45
C ASP A 110 -15.52 5.34 16.08
N LEU A 111 -15.93 6.46 15.48
CA LEU A 111 -15.31 6.91 14.23
C LEU A 111 -13.91 7.53 14.47
N PRO A 112 -12.92 7.25 13.62
CA PRO A 112 -11.58 7.79 13.77
C PRO A 112 -11.58 9.28 13.44
N VAL A 113 -10.79 10.08 14.16
CA VAL A 113 -10.78 11.55 14.01
C VAL A 113 -10.34 12.01 12.61
N ASP A 114 -9.42 11.28 11.98
CA ASP A 114 -8.86 11.64 10.69
C ASP A 114 -8.37 10.40 9.90
N VAL A 115 -7.74 10.65 8.75
CA VAL A 115 -7.19 9.60 7.88
C VAL A 115 -6.04 8.83 8.56
N ALA A 116 -5.20 9.47 9.36
CA ALA A 116 -4.08 8.82 10.05
C ALA A 116 -4.57 7.89 11.18
N ALA A 117 -5.57 8.32 11.95
CA ALA A 117 -6.27 7.49 12.92
C ALA A 117 -7.02 6.33 12.24
N THR A 118 -7.53 6.54 11.03
CA THR A 118 -8.13 5.46 10.23
C THR A 118 -7.09 4.38 9.88
N TYR A 119 -5.89 4.78 9.43
CA TYR A 119 -4.80 3.83 9.15
C TYR A 119 -4.31 3.11 10.40
N THR A 120 -4.20 3.85 11.50
CA THR A 120 -3.87 3.31 12.83
C THR A 120 -4.81 2.17 13.18
N ARG A 121 -6.12 2.41 13.07
CA ARG A 121 -7.13 1.38 13.34
C ARG A 121 -6.99 0.17 12.42
N ILE A 122 -6.93 0.38 11.10
CA ILE A 122 -6.82 -0.71 10.12
C ILE A 122 -5.60 -1.60 10.40
N LEU A 123 -4.47 -1.00 10.77
CA LEU A 123 -3.25 -1.75 11.09
C LEU A 123 -3.31 -2.43 12.47
N SER A 124 -4.02 -1.84 13.44
CA SER A 124 -4.22 -2.46 14.76
C SER A 124 -5.08 -3.73 14.71
N GLU A 125 -5.93 -3.87 13.69
CA GLU A 125 -6.76 -5.07 13.45
C GLU A 125 -5.95 -6.24 12.85
N VAL A 126 -4.69 -6.01 12.46
CA VAL A 126 -3.81 -7.07 11.96
C VAL A 126 -3.36 -7.95 13.12
N ASP A 127 -3.69 -9.24 13.03
CA ASP A 127 -3.26 -10.27 13.97
C ASP A 127 -1.75 -10.24 14.22
N LYS A 128 -1.34 -10.31 15.49
CA LYS A 128 0.04 -10.31 15.96
C LYS A 128 0.90 -11.34 15.22
N GLN A 129 0.35 -12.51 14.93
CA GLN A 129 1.07 -13.58 14.21
C GLN A 129 1.42 -13.21 12.76
N ARG A 130 0.69 -12.27 12.16
CA ARG A 130 0.83 -11.86 10.75
C ARG A 130 1.54 -10.53 10.56
N GLN A 131 1.86 -9.80 11.63
CA GLN A 131 2.41 -8.44 11.55
C GLN A 131 3.68 -8.36 10.70
N TYR A 132 4.62 -9.30 10.87
CA TYR A 132 5.86 -9.32 10.09
C TYR A 132 5.62 -9.59 8.61
N THR A 133 4.75 -10.56 8.28
CA THR A 133 4.39 -10.86 6.89
C THR A 133 3.71 -9.66 6.23
N VAL A 134 2.75 -9.04 6.91
CA VAL A 134 2.05 -7.85 6.41
C VAL A 134 3.02 -6.70 6.21
N ARG A 135 3.86 -6.41 7.20
CA ARG A 135 4.90 -5.38 7.11
C ARG A 135 5.80 -5.60 5.90
N ALA A 136 6.30 -6.82 5.72
CA ALA A 136 7.19 -7.14 4.62
C ALA A 136 6.53 -6.90 3.25
N VAL A 137 5.26 -7.29 3.11
CA VAL A 137 4.50 -7.01 1.88
C VAL A 137 4.30 -5.50 1.67
N LEU A 138 3.97 -4.75 2.72
CA LEU A 138 3.85 -3.28 2.63
C LEU A 138 5.19 -2.63 2.22
N GLU A 139 6.31 -3.10 2.77
CA GLU A 139 7.67 -2.71 2.39
C GLU A 139 7.96 -2.99 0.92
N CYS A 140 7.64 -4.19 0.42
CA CYS A 140 7.78 -4.52 -1.00
C CYS A 140 6.92 -3.63 -1.90
N ILE A 141 5.69 -3.30 -1.49
CA ILE A 141 4.81 -2.37 -2.24
C ILE A 141 5.41 -0.96 -2.26
N ILE A 142 5.97 -0.48 -1.15
CA ILE A 142 6.63 0.84 -1.07
C ILE A 142 7.82 0.89 -2.03
N ALA A 143 8.72 -0.11 -1.96
CA ALA A 143 9.90 -0.18 -2.80
C ALA A 143 9.53 -0.25 -4.28
N ALA A 144 8.65 -1.19 -4.66
CA ALA A 144 8.19 -1.33 -6.04
C ALA A 144 7.61 -0.02 -6.60
N ASN A 145 6.74 0.67 -5.82
CA ASN A 145 6.14 1.93 -6.26
C ASN A 145 7.17 3.04 -6.46
N PHE A 146 8.23 3.08 -5.65
CA PHE A 146 9.29 4.08 -5.77
C PHE A 146 10.03 3.96 -7.11
N ASP A 147 10.24 2.73 -7.58
CA ASP A 147 10.92 2.44 -8.84
C ASP A 147 9.97 2.38 -10.05
N GLY A 148 8.72 2.82 -9.88
CA GLY A 148 7.71 2.84 -10.94
C GLY A 148 7.14 1.46 -11.30
N HIS A 149 7.46 0.42 -10.52
CA HIS A 149 6.88 -0.91 -10.64
C HIS A 149 5.60 -1.05 -9.80
N SER A 150 4.67 -1.89 -10.22
CA SER A 150 3.46 -2.21 -9.47
C SER A 150 3.37 -3.72 -9.34
N LEU A 151 3.39 -4.22 -8.10
CA LEU A 151 3.31 -5.66 -7.84
C LEU A 151 1.93 -6.19 -8.24
N SER A 152 1.88 -7.25 -9.03
CA SER A 152 0.64 -7.98 -9.33
C SER A 152 0.17 -8.84 -8.13
N PRO A 153 -1.12 -9.23 -8.07
CA PRO A 153 -1.60 -10.19 -7.08
C PRO A 153 -0.79 -11.48 -7.01
N LEU A 154 -0.33 -12.00 -8.15
CA LEU A 154 0.50 -13.20 -8.22
C LEU A 154 1.87 -12.98 -7.57
N GLN A 155 2.51 -11.83 -7.83
CA GLN A 155 3.77 -11.49 -7.16
C GLN A 155 3.58 -11.37 -5.66
N ILE A 156 2.49 -10.75 -5.18
CA ILE A 156 2.18 -10.68 -3.74
C ILE A 156 2.00 -12.08 -3.14
N GLN A 157 1.27 -12.99 -3.81
CA GLN A 157 1.13 -14.37 -3.36
C GLN A 157 2.48 -15.10 -3.27
N GLU A 158 3.39 -14.84 -4.21
CA GLU A 158 4.74 -15.40 -4.19
C GLU A 158 5.58 -14.80 -3.05
N ILE A 159 5.47 -13.50 -2.77
CA ILE A 159 6.12 -12.85 -1.62
C ILE A 159 5.67 -13.49 -0.31
N LEU A 160 4.37 -13.78 -0.17
CA LEU A 160 3.80 -14.43 1.02
C LEU A 160 4.36 -15.85 1.28
N ARG A 161 5.07 -16.46 0.31
CA ARG A 161 5.73 -17.76 0.51
C ARG A 161 7.06 -17.66 1.25
N PHE A 162 7.69 -16.48 1.27
CA PHE A 162 8.93 -16.28 2.00
C PHE A 162 8.64 -16.10 3.48
N ASN A 163 9.31 -16.91 4.31
CA ASN A 163 9.26 -16.80 5.77
C ASN A 163 10.17 -15.64 6.22
N LEU A 164 9.67 -14.42 6.05
CA LEU A 164 10.37 -13.18 6.41
C LEU A 164 10.26 -12.93 7.91
N ARG A 165 11.41 -12.84 8.60
CA ARG A 165 11.48 -12.65 10.04
C ARG A 165 12.39 -11.48 10.41
N PRO A 166 12.11 -10.77 11.52
CA PRO A 166 13.01 -9.74 12.02
C PRO A 166 14.33 -10.34 12.47
N THR A 167 15.45 -9.69 12.17
CA THR A 167 16.75 -10.08 12.72
C THR A 167 16.80 -9.83 14.23
N GLN A 168 17.47 -10.71 14.99
CA GLN A 168 17.56 -10.59 16.46
C GLN A 168 18.16 -9.24 16.92
N ASN A 169 19.06 -8.66 16.11
CA ASN A 169 19.78 -7.44 16.46
C ASN A 169 19.17 -6.17 15.84
N ARG A 170 18.26 -6.29 14.86
CA ARG A 170 17.57 -5.16 14.21
C ARG A 170 16.13 -5.59 13.89
N PRO A 171 15.15 -5.29 14.75
CA PRO A 171 13.75 -5.71 14.54
C PRO A 171 13.10 -5.09 13.29
N LYS A 172 13.72 -4.05 12.71
CA LYS A 172 13.31 -3.43 11.44
C LYS A 172 13.97 -4.04 10.20
N SER A 173 15.03 -4.82 10.35
CA SER A 173 15.66 -5.56 9.25
C SER A 173 15.08 -6.96 9.18
N LEU A 174 14.68 -7.39 7.99
CA LEU A 174 14.14 -8.73 7.75
C LEU A 174 15.22 -9.64 7.15
N PHE A 175 15.10 -10.94 7.43
CA PHE A 175 15.84 -12.01 6.76
C PHE A 175 14.85 -13.10 6.29
N VAL A 176 15.22 -13.85 5.24
CA VAL A 176 14.49 -15.04 4.81
C VAL A 176 14.99 -16.22 5.63
N GLY A 177 14.11 -16.83 6.44
CA GLY A 177 14.44 -18.04 7.18
C GLY A 177 14.66 -19.21 6.22
N LEU A 178 15.90 -19.70 6.13
CA LEU A 178 16.31 -20.85 5.31
C LEU A 178 15.86 -22.22 5.87
N ASP A 179 15.08 -22.23 6.96
CA ASP A 179 14.66 -23.47 7.63
C ASP A 179 13.62 -24.23 6.80
N HIS A 180 14.07 -24.97 5.79
CA HIS A 180 13.26 -25.94 5.06
C HIS A 180 12.79 -27.13 5.94
N GLN A 181 13.24 -27.25 7.20
CA GLN A 181 13.01 -28.44 8.03
C GLN A 181 12.40 -28.23 9.43
N LYS A 182 12.03 -27.01 9.84
CA LYS A 182 11.27 -26.81 11.09
C LYS A 182 10.12 -25.81 10.91
N ALA A 183 9.27 -26.05 9.93
CA ALA A 183 7.86 -25.64 10.00
C ALA A 183 7.11 -26.55 10.99
N GLY A 184 7.57 -26.56 12.25
CA GLY A 184 6.85 -27.18 13.36
C GLY A 184 5.71 -26.25 13.76
N ALA A 185 4.50 -26.59 13.30
CA ALA A 185 3.20 -26.07 13.72
C ALA A 185 2.86 -24.60 13.33
N GLN A 186 1.82 -24.48 12.48
CA GLN A 186 0.84 -23.37 12.38
C GLN A 186 1.13 -22.11 11.55
N ALA A 187 1.78 -22.22 10.39
CA ALA A 187 1.49 -21.30 9.30
C ALA A 187 1.43 -22.09 7.99
N THR A 188 0.28 -22.71 7.71
CA THR A 188 0.01 -23.34 6.43
C THR A 188 0.16 -22.27 5.35
N LEU A 189 1.20 -22.38 4.53
CA LEU A 189 1.46 -21.44 3.45
C LEU A 189 0.24 -21.36 2.53
N PRO A 190 -0.09 -20.17 2.01
CA PRO A 190 -1.23 -20.03 1.13
C PRO A 190 -1.05 -20.82 -0.19
N GLU A 191 -2.03 -21.69 -0.53
CA GLU A 191 -2.14 -22.35 -1.84
C GLU A 191 -2.09 -21.35 -3.03
N ARG A 192 -1.85 -21.84 -4.25
CA ARG A 192 -1.73 -21.02 -5.49
C ARG A 192 -2.92 -20.08 -5.78
N ASN A 193 -4.07 -20.24 -5.11
CA ASN A 193 -5.27 -19.44 -5.30
C ASN A 193 -5.70 -18.68 -4.04
N VAL A 194 -4.74 -18.20 -3.25
CA VAL A 194 -5.09 -17.48 -2.03
C VAL A 194 -5.63 -16.09 -2.29
N ASP A 195 -6.78 -15.86 -1.66
CA ASP A 195 -7.35 -14.56 -1.46
C ASP A 195 -6.43 -13.71 -0.58
N ILE A 196 -5.60 -12.89 -1.24
CA ILE A 196 -4.66 -11.95 -0.61
C ILE A 196 -5.35 -10.98 0.35
N SER A 197 -6.66 -10.76 0.19
CA SER A 197 -7.43 -9.86 1.05
C SER A 197 -7.57 -10.38 2.48
N LYS A 198 -7.41 -11.69 2.69
CA LYS A 198 -7.41 -12.32 4.03
C LYS A 198 -6.11 -12.11 4.78
N TYR A 199 -5.02 -11.84 4.07
CA TYR A 199 -3.68 -11.72 4.64
C TYR A 199 -3.26 -10.27 4.81
N LEU A 200 -3.76 -9.38 3.95
CA LEU A 200 -3.35 -7.97 3.90
C LEU A 200 -4.49 -7.06 4.35
N PRO A 201 -4.17 -5.86 4.88
CA PRO A 201 -5.16 -4.84 5.18
C PRO A 201 -5.74 -4.29 3.87
N SER A 202 -6.72 -4.99 3.29
CA SER A 202 -7.30 -4.72 1.97
C SER A 202 -8.01 -3.37 1.87
N ALA A 203 -8.33 -2.74 3.00
CA ALA A 203 -8.81 -1.36 3.06
C ALA A 203 -7.73 -0.34 2.65
N LEU A 204 -6.44 -0.68 2.80
CA LEU A 204 -5.32 0.17 2.41
C LEU A 204 -4.86 -0.04 0.97
N LEU A 205 -5.37 -1.07 0.28
CA LEU A 205 -4.90 -1.49 -1.03
C LEU A 205 -5.99 -1.38 -2.10
N HIS A 206 -5.57 -1.20 -3.34
CA HIS A 206 -6.43 -1.15 -4.52
C HIS A 206 -5.76 -1.88 -5.69
N LEU A 207 -6.55 -2.62 -6.47
CA LEU A 207 -6.12 -3.25 -7.71
C LEU A 207 -6.35 -2.27 -8.87
N LYS A 208 -5.27 -1.79 -9.48
CA LYS A 208 -5.30 -0.94 -10.67
C LYS A 208 -5.94 -1.68 -11.85
N GLU A 209 -6.44 -0.93 -12.83
CA GLU A 209 -6.96 -1.47 -14.09
C GLU A 209 -5.94 -2.32 -14.85
N ASN A 210 -4.64 -2.00 -14.73
CA ASN A 210 -3.55 -2.77 -15.34
C ASN A 210 -3.17 -4.03 -14.54
N GLY A 211 -3.91 -4.38 -13.49
CA GLY A 211 -3.67 -5.56 -12.66
C GLY A 211 -2.58 -5.39 -11.58
N GLY A 212 -2.00 -4.19 -11.43
CA GLY A 212 -1.04 -3.90 -10.36
C GLY A 212 -1.72 -3.50 -9.05
N ILE A 213 -1.13 -3.86 -7.91
CA ILE A 213 -1.57 -3.45 -6.58
C ILE A 213 -0.90 -2.12 -6.22
N GLN A 214 -1.68 -1.24 -5.60
CA GLN A 214 -1.22 0.03 -5.04
C GLN A 214 -1.87 0.27 -3.68
N PHE A 215 -1.30 1.19 -2.91
CA PHE A 215 -2.05 1.84 -1.85
C PHE A 215 -3.29 2.56 -2.40
N ILE A 216 -4.36 2.55 -1.61
CA ILE A 216 -5.61 3.25 -1.91
C ILE A 216 -5.41 4.76 -2.09
N HIS A 217 -4.34 5.29 -1.48
CA HIS A 217 -3.90 6.67 -1.63
C HIS A 217 -2.44 6.81 -1.19
N PHE A 218 -1.72 7.81 -1.71
CA PHE A 218 -0.32 8.03 -1.37
C PHE A 218 -0.08 8.38 0.11
N THR A 219 -1.11 8.90 0.81
CA THR A 219 -1.04 9.20 2.25
C THR A 219 -0.83 7.96 3.11
N VAL A 220 -1.16 6.76 2.61
CA VAL A 220 -0.82 5.50 3.31
C VAL A 220 0.69 5.33 3.36
N GLN A 221 1.38 5.57 2.25
CA GLN A 221 2.84 5.51 2.19
C GLN A 221 3.46 6.62 3.06
N GLU A 222 2.93 7.85 3.03
CA GLU A 222 3.38 8.91 3.95
C GLU A 222 3.24 8.49 5.42
N TYR A 223 2.13 7.86 5.78
CA TYR A 223 1.88 7.37 7.13
C TYR A 223 2.87 6.26 7.53
N LEU A 224 3.09 5.26 6.68
CA LEU A 224 4.02 4.15 6.96
C LEU A 224 5.49 4.60 7.04
N LEU A 225 5.86 5.69 6.35
CA LEU A 225 7.21 6.27 6.40
C LEU A 225 7.38 7.31 7.51
N SER A 226 6.30 7.70 8.19
CA SER A 226 6.34 8.65 9.30
C SER A 226 6.77 7.98 10.61
N PRO A 227 7.42 8.73 11.53
CA PRO A 227 7.76 8.18 12.84
C PRO A 227 6.50 7.89 13.68
N PRO A 228 6.55 6.89 14.58
CA PRO A 228 5.49 6.64 15.56
C PRO A 228 5.26 7.88 16.45
N GLN A 229 4.01 8.12 16.85
CA GLN A 229 3.61 9.27 17.66
C GLN A 229 3.28 8.93 19.12
N SER A 230 3.06 7.65 19.44
CA SER A 230 2.79 7.15 20.80
C SER A 230 3.37 5.75 20.98
N GLU A 231 3.35 5.20 22.20
CA GLU A 231 3.83 3.84 22.48
C GLU A 231 2.96 2.75 21.84
N ASP A 232 1.64 2.94 21.81
CA ASP A 232 0.68 1.99 21.23
C ASP A 232 0.51 2.15 19.70
N ASP A 233 1.36 2.96 19.08
CA ASP A 233 1.25 3.27 17.66
C ASP A 233 1.63 2.05 16.80
N PRO A 234 0.74 1.59 15.89
CA PRO A 234 1.03 0.46 15.01
C PRO A 234 2.22 0.71 14.09
N ARG A 235 2.67 1.96 13.90
CA ARG A 235 3.93 2.28 13.20
C ARG A 235 5.16 1.70 13.89
N HIS A 236 5.11 1.30 15.16
CA HIS A 236 6.18 0.51 15.77
C HIS A 236 6.37 -0.84 15.08
N HIS A 237 5.29 -1.44 14.60
CA HIS A 237 5.30 -2.73 13.92
C HIS A 237 5.38 -2.60 12.40
N PHE A 238 4.60 -1.68 11.82
CA PHE A 238 4.44 -1.53 10.37
C PHE A 238 5.20 -0.36 9.76
N GLY A 239 5.64 0.60 10.59
CA GLY A 239 6.39 1.75 10.13
C GLY A 239 7.78 1.36 9.66
N THR A 240 8.22 1.97 8.56
CA THR A 240 9.46 1.60 7.88
C THR A 240 10.17 2.83 7.33
N SER A 241 11.36 2.63 6.77
CA SER A 241 12.08 3.63 5.99
C SER A 241 12.16 3.19 4.53
N LEU A 242 12.40 4.11 3.60
CA LEU A 242 12.62 3.72 2.20
C LEU A 242 13.81 2.76 2.08
N LYS A 243 14.88 2.98 2.87
CA LYS A 243 16.05 2.09 2.90
C LYS A 243 15.66 0.67 3.31
N ASP A 244 14.88 0.53 4.39
CA ASP A 244 14.45 -0.78 4.89
C ASP A 244 13.51 -1.45 3.89
N ALA A 245 12.56 -0.71 3.32
CA ALA A 245 11.64 -1.20 2.31
C ALA A 245 12.36 -1.76 1.07
N THR A 246 13.31 -0.99 0.51
CA THR A 246 14.13 -1.42 -0.63
C THR A 246 15.00 -2.63 -0.26
N SER A 247 15.56 -2.66 0.95
CA SER A 247 16.38 -3.79 1.42
C SER A 247 15.56 -5.09 1.55
N THR A 248 14.35 -5.01 2.12
CA THR A 248 13.41 -6.13 2.21
C THR A 248 13.03 -6.61 0.81
N TYR A 249 12.71 -5.69 -0.10
CA TYR A 249 12.32 -6.07 -1.45
C TYR A 249 13.46 -6.74 -2.22
N LEU A 250 14.67 -6.19 -2.17
CA LEU A 250 15.85 -6.81 -2.77
C LEU A 250 16.09 -8.22 -2.21
N LEU A 251 16.04 -8.40 -0.89
CA LEU A 251 16.19 -9.70 -0.25
C LEU A 251 15.19 -10.73 -0.81
N VAL A 252 13.93 -10.32 -0.97
CA VAL A 252 12.87 -11.14 -1.53
C VAL A 252 13.15 -11.50 -2.99
N LEU A 253 13.59 -10.54 -3.81
CA LEU A 253 13.94 -10.78 -5.22
C LEU A 253 15.11 -11.77 -5.35
N LEU A 254 16.18 -11.58 -4.57
CA LEU A 254 17.34 -12.48 -4.57
C LEU A 254 16.95 -13.89 -4.12
N SER A 255 16.10 -14.01 -3.09
CA SER A 255 15.60 -15.31 -2.61
C SER A 255 14.70 -15.99 -3.65
N ALA A 256 13.95 -15.21 -4.45
CA ALA A 256 13.13 -15.73 -5.54
C ALA A 256 13.95 -16.24 -6.73
N LEU A 257 15.16 -15.70 -6.93
CA LEU A 257 16.11 -16.20 -7.93
C LEU A 257 16.79 -17.48 -7.46
N ASP A 258 17.19 -17.53 -6.20
CA ASP A 258 17.91 -18.69 -5.62
C ASP A 258 17.03 -19.94 -5.47
N THR A 259 15.71 -19.77 -5.40
CA THR A 259 14.74 -20.87 -5.27
C THR A 259 14.19 -21.39 -6.61
N MET A 260 14.81 -21.02 -7.75
CA MET A 260 14.35 -21.45 -9.07
C MET A 260 14.41 -22.98 -9.25
N ASN A 261 13.24 -23.61 -9.39
CA ASN A 261 13.11 -24.98 -9.88
C ASN A 261 12.61 -24.99 -11.34
N ALA A 262 13.21 -25.84 -12.18
CA ALA A 262 13.11 -25.87 -13.65
C ALA A 262 11.72 -26.19 -14.27
N GLY A 263 10.62 -26.10 -13.53
CA GLY A 263 9.27 -26.50 -14.00
C GLY A 263 8.33 -25.33 -14.37
N SER A 264 8.49 -24.16 -13.76
CA SER A 264 7.73 -22.95 -14.09
C SER A 264 8.40 -21.73 -13.44
N VAL A 265 8.72 -20.67 -14.20
CA VAL A 265 9.30 -19.44 -13.64
C VAL A 265 8.19 -18.60 -13.00
N PRO A 266 8.20 -18.43 -11.66
CA PRO A 266 7.24 -17.60 -10.95
C PRO A 266 7.24 -16.14 -11.45
N ALA A 267 6.14 -15.40 -11.25
CA ALA A 267 5.99 -14.04 -11.76
C ALA A 267 7.02 -13.07 -11.14
N LEU A 268 7.28 -13.22 -9.85
CA LEU A 268 8.27 -12.46 -9.08
C LEU A 268 9.68 -12.80 -9.52
N THR A 269 9.99 -14.08 -9.75
CA THR A 269 11.31 -14.52 -10.25
C THR A 269 11.60 -13.93 -11.62
N ARG A 270 10.62 -13.92 -12.54
CA ARG A 270 10.80 -13.30 -13.87
C ARG A 270 11.12 -11.80 -13.76
N TYR A 271 10.44 -11.10 -12.87
CA TYR A 271 10.74 -9.69 -12.61
C TYR A 271 12.12 -9.52 -11.97
N ALA A 272 12.45 -10.35 -10.97
CA ALA A 272 13.73 -10.34 -10.29
C ALA A 272 14.88 -10.50 -11.29
N ASP A 273 14.80 -11.49 -12.18
CA ASP A 273 15.81 -11.79 -13.20
C ASP A 273 16.13 -10.58 -14.08
N GLN A 274 15.09 -9.82 -14.43
CA GLN A 274 15.21 -8.66 -15.32
C GLN A 274 15.59 -7.36 -14.61
N SER A 275 15.40 -7.26 -13.30
CA SER A 275 15.31 -5.94 -12.65
C SER A 275 15.77 -5.88 -11.20
N TRP A 276 16.26 -6.98 -10.60
CA TRP A 276 16.72 -6.97 -9.19
C TRP A 276 17.78 -5.90 -8.92
N TYR A 277 18.66 -5.64 -9.88
CA TYR A 277 19.75 -4.67 -9.76
C TYR A 277 19.27 -3.23 -9.60
N ILE A 278 18.08 -2.89 -10.07
CA ILE A 278 17.46 -1.55 -9.90
C ILE A 278 17.17 -1.29 -8.42
N HIS A 279 16.88 -2.36 -7.67
CA HIS A 279 16.57 -2.32 -6.23
C HIS A 279 17.81 -2.36 -5.35
N THR A 280 19.01 -2.32 -5.92
CA THR A 280 20.23 -2.26 -5.12
C THR A 280 20.31 -0.88 -4.45
N PRO A 281 20.29 -0.79 -3.11
CA PRO A 281 20.41 0.49 -2.45
C PRO A 281 21.72 1.17 -2.88
N SER A 282 21.66 2.46 -3.19
CA SER A 282 22.85 3.27 -3.50
C SER A 282 23.88 3.30 -2.36
N ALA A 283 23.49 2.88 -1.16
CA ALA A 283 24.37 2.57 -0.04
C ALA A 283 24.21 1.10 0.37
N LEU A 284 25.04 0.22 -0.22
CA LEU A 284 25.28 -1.15 0.26
C LEU A 284 25.96 -1.07 1.63
N ALA A 285 25.20 -0.80 2.68
CA ALA A 285 25.71 -0.69 4.04
C ALA A 285 25.24 -1.89 4.87
N GLN A 286 26.12 -2.89 5.02
CA GLN A 286 26.18 -3.87 6.11
C GLN A 286 24.82 -4.36 6.66
N ASP A 287 23.99 -4.95 5.80
CA ASP A 287 22.65 -5.46 6.15
C ASP A 287 22.42 -6.87 5.56
N ALA A 288 21.33 -7.54 5.95
CA ALA A 288 20.99 -8.91 5.50
C ALA A 288 20.88 -9.05 3.97
N SER A 289 20.54 -7.96 3.27
CA SER A 289 20.53 -7.88 1.80
C SER A 289 21.95 -7.93 1.21
N THR A 290 22.98 -7.44 1.91
CA THR A 290 24.39 -7.58 1.50
C THR A 290 24.81 -9.05 1.53
N ASN A 291 24.49 -9.78 2.59
CA ASN A 291 24.79 -11.21 2.68
C ASN A 291 24.05 -12.03 1.61
N ALA A 292 22.77 -11.71 1.36
CA ALA A 292 22.00 -12.35 0.29
C ALA A 292 22.59 -12.06 -1.10
N LEU A 293 23.06 -10.82 -1.33
CA LEU A 293 23.70 -10.43 -2.57
C LEU A 293 25.07 -11.12 -2.74
N GLU A 294 25.88 -11.18 -1.69
CA GLU A 294 27.16 -11.91 -1.70
C GLU A 294 26.95 -13.41 -1.95
N HIS A 295 25.91 -14.00 -1.37
CA HIS A 295 25.54 -15.39 -1.63
C HIS A 295 25.11 -15.59 -3.10
N PHE A 296 24.20 -14.74 -3.58
CA PHE A 296 23.69 -14.78 -4.95
C PHE A 296 24.81 -14.58 -6.00
N LEU A 297 25.76 -13.68 -5.74
CA LEU A 297 26.90 -13.41 -6.62
C LEU A 297 28.06 -14.40 -6.43
N ASN A 298 27.96 -15.35 -5.49
CA ASN A 298 29.00 -16.34 -5.27
C ASN A 298 29.05 -17.29 -6.47
N PRO A 299 30.23 -17.47 -7.11
CA PRO A 299 30.39 -18.40 -8.23
C PRO A 299 30.01 -19.86 -7.94
N ASN A 300 29.93 -20.24 -6.66
CA ASN A 300 29.53 -21.57 -6.21
C ASN A 300 28.04 -21.68 -5.84
N SER A 301 27.25 -20.61 -5.98
CA SER A 301 25.80 -20.65 -5.70
C SER A 301 25.05 -21.31 -6.84
N GLN A 302 23.86 -21.86 -6.55
CA GLN A 302 22.97 -22.40 -7.59
C GLN A 302 22.50 -21.32 -8.56
N SER A 303 22.48 -20.06 -8.10
CA SER A 303 22.08 -18.89 -8.87
C SER A 303 23.08 -18.44 -9.95
N PHE A 304 24.34 -18.88 -9.87
CA PHE A 304 25.41 -18.45 -10.80
C PHE A 304 25.50 -19.33 -12.07
N HIS A 305 24.85 -20.49 -12.08
CA HIS A 305 24.86 -21.48 -13.17
C HIS A 305 23.53 -21.57 -13.91
#